data_AF-A0AAD8UMV7-F1
#
_entry.id   AF-A0AAD8UMV7-F1
#
_cell.length_a   1.000
_cell.length_b   1.000
_cell.length_c   1.000
_cell.angle_alpha   90.00
_cell.angle_beta   90.00
_cell.angle_gamma   90.00
#
_symmetry.space_group_name_H-M   'P 1'
#
loop_
_entity.id
_entity.type
_entity.pdbx_description
1 polymer ?
#
loop_
_entity_poly.entity_id
_entity_poly.type
_entity_poly.pdbx_seq_one_letter_code
_entity_poly.pdbx_strand_id
1 'polypeptide(L)'
;MVLLCQMAPDFEDVWNEHLGDLGVYRIAMEEDHFENRRAWTSTTRQWYSKASHRSPSIGRLYHGLATCAKANTLEQLFFYTKSLCVRVPFLDARDSLATFFKQNMDEEVTGAMDITTVFVRTHGLLFSEKDHNQFIAQSEVLTEHLAASACQWTEDGYHISIVLHCALLEYGSERNPMMRIIKQGRAEEGDLAMSHTQKADEMTPDPNQKFNLALGFVSRAHRAMFGSTGDEKTYSYLHVALVFLHHMSQFPNAMALVGNTMPWREICSFLNRTMQSCSSVQKIESDDLPHSVSRDARPLPEDFALRGLLWTETYYPDEWFSKIGADTNKTGRLTSWMLQERMDRCLWLGCRIAKSGVWLQYDKTVGRFRANSRFDAEL
;
A
#
# COMPACT_ATOMS: atom_id res chain seq x y z
N MET A 1 -4.16 -28.09 -16.98
CA MET A 1 -3.90 -26.63 -16.94
C MET A 1 -2.44 -26.29 -17.21
N VAL A 2 -1.46 -26.86 -16.49
CA VAL A 2 -0.02 -26.62 -16.72
C VAL A 2 0.43 -26.90 -18.17
N LEU A 3 -0.19 -27.89 -18.84
CA LEU A 3 0.11 -28.25 -20.23
C LEU A 3 -0.15 -27.09 -21.23
N LEU A 4 -1.17 -26.25 -21.00
CA LEU A 4 -1.49 -25.13 -21.91
C LEU A 4 -0.40 -24.05 -21.89
N CYS A 5 0.10 -23.71 -20.69
CA CYS A 5 1.22 -22.78 -20.55
C CYS A 5 2.51 -23.32 -21.19
N GLN A 6 2.69 -24.65 -21.23
CA GLN A 6 3.86 -25.28 -21.86
C GLN A 6 3.77 -25.32 -23.39
N MET A 7 2.55 -25.40 -23.96
CA MET A 7 2.35 -25.50 -25.41
C MET A 7 2.38 -24.13 -26.12
N ALA A 8 2.09 -23.04 -25.41
CA ALA A 8 2.04 -21.69 -25.97
C ALA A 8 2.61 -20.65 -24.98
N PRO A 9 3.95 -20.65 -24.75
CA PRO A 9 4.59 -19.81 -23.75
C PRO A 9 4.41 -18.30 -24.02
N ASP A 10 4.30 -17.91 -25.29
CA ASP A 10 4.09 -16.50 -25.69
C ASP A 10 2.76 -15.93 -25.17
N PHE A 11 1.79 -16.79 -24.85
CA PHE A 11 0.47 -16.41 -24.33
C PHE A 11 0.33 -16.70 -22.84
N GLU A 12 1.42 -17.05 -22.16
CA GLU A 12 1.37 -17.49 -20.76
C GLU A 12 0.70 -16.46 -19.85
N ASP A 13 0.86 -15.17 -20.12
CA ASP A 13 0.23 -14.09 -19.35
C ASP A 13 -1.30 -14.12 -19.46
N VAL A 14 -1.78 -14.25 -20.70
CA VAL A 14 -3.20 -14.38 -21.04
C VAL A 14 -3.78 -15.68 -20.46
N TRP A 15 -3.01 -16.78 -20.54
CA TRP A 15 -3.42 -18.05 -19.97
C TRP A 15 -3.53 -18.01 -18.45
N ASN A 16 -2.58 -17.40 -17.75
CA ASN A 16 -2.62 -17.34 -16.28
C ASN A 16 -3.89 -16.63 -15.80
N GLU A 17 -4.31 -15.55 -16.47
CA GLU A 17 -5.56 -14.86 -16.16
C GLU A 17 -6.80 -15.72 -16.45
N HIS A 18 -6.89 -16.32 -17.64
CA HIS A 18 -8.04 -17.18 -18.00
C HIS A 18 -8.15 -18.43 -17.12
N LEU A 19 -7.03 -19.01 -16.70
CA LEU A 19 -7.00 -20.12 -15.75
C LEU A 19 -7.51 -19.69 -14.37
N GLY A 20 -7.24 -18.46 -13.96
CA GLY A 20 -7.86 -17.83 -12.80
C GLY A 20 -9.38 -17.70 -12.97
N ASP A 21 -9.84 -17.14 -14.09
CA ASP A 21 -11.28 -16.95 -14.36
C ASP A 21 -12.05 -18.29 -14.36
N LEU A 22 -11.49 -19.34 -15.00
CA LEU A 22 -12.05 -20.69 -14.96
C LEU A 22 -12.13 -21.25 -13.53
N GLY A 23 -11.12 -20.96 -12.72
CA GLY A 23 -11.10 -21.29 -11.30
C GLY A 23 -12.25 -20.63 -10.53
N VAL A 24 -12.52 -19.34 -10.79
CA VAL A 24 -13.66 -18.61 -10.18
C VAL A 24 -14.99 -19.25 -10.55
N TYR A 25 -15.22 -19.60 -11.82
CA TYR A 25 -16.43 -20.31 -12.23
C TYR A 25 -16.55 -21.66 -11.51
N ARG A 26 -15.45 -22.39 -11.36
CA ARG A 26 -15.46 -23.68 -10.66
C ARG A 26 -15.78 -23.53 -9.17
N ILE A 27 -15.24 -22.51 -8.51
CA ILE A 27 -15.56 -22.19 -7.10
C ILE A 27 -17.06 -21.93 -6.94
N ALA A 28 -17.67 -21.19 -7.88
CA ALA A 28 -19.09 -20.88 -7.85
C ALA A 28 -19.97 -22.11 -8.05
N MET A 29 -19.54 -23.09 -8.85
CA MET A 29 -20.26 -24.36 -9.04
C MET A 29 -20.19 -25.30 -7.83
N GLU A 30 -19.15 -25.18 -6.99
CA GLU A 30 -18.94 -26.02 -5.80
C GLU A 30 -19.68 -25.43 -4.59
N GLU A 31 -21.01 -25.32 -4.68
CA GLU A 31 -21.87 -24.73 -3.63
C GLU A 31 -21.89 -25.58 -2.33
N ASP A 32 -21.86 -26.90 -2.45
CA ASP A 32 -22.07 -27.82 -1.32
C ASP A 32 -20.78 -28.51 -0.80
N HIS A 33 -19.65 -28.33 -1.48
CA HIS A 33 -18.40 -29.05 -1.17
C HIS A 33 -17.29 -28.11 -0.67
N PHE A 34 -17.24 -27.88 0.64
CA PHE A 34 -16.28 -26.96 1.27
C PHE A 34 -14.82 -27.25 0.92
N GLU A 35 -14.39 -28.51 0.98
CA GLU A 35 -12.99 -28.89 0.69
C GLU A 35 -12.62 -28.67 -0.79
N ASN A 36 -13.54 -29.01 -1.72
CA ASN A 36 -13.35 -28.73 -3.13
C ASN A 36 -13.24 -27.22 -3.37
N ARG A 37 -14.15 -26.44 -2.79
CA ARG A 37 -14.12 -24.98 -2.88
C ARG A 37 -12.80 -24.44 -2.36
N ARG A 38 -12.31 -24.93 -1.24
CA ARG A 38 -11.02 -24.51 -0.65
C ARG A 38 -9.84 -24.81 -1.58
N ALA A 39 -9.80 -26.01 -2.15
CA ALA A 39 -8.76 -26.41 -3.11
C ALA A 39 -8.79 -25.56 -4.40
N TRP A 40 -9.98 -25.31 -4.93
CA TRP A 40 -10.16 -24.45 -6.10
C TRP A 40 -9.81 -22.98 -5.80
N THR A 41 -10.18 -22.45 -4.63
CA THR A 41 -9.75 -21.11 -4.18
C THR A 41 -8.23 -21.00 -4.11
N SER A 42 -7.55 -22.00 -3.55
CA SER A 42 -6.08 -22.02 -3.48
C SER A 42 -5.45 -22.03 -4.87
N THR A 43 -5.94 -22.89 -5.77
CA THR A 43 -5.45 -23.00 -7.15
C THR A 43 -5.70 -21.71 -7.94
N THR A 44 -6.91 -21.15 -7.84
CA THR A 44 -7.30 -19.90 -8.51
C THR A 44 -6.44 -18.73 -8.06
N ARG A 45 -6.20 -18.63 -6.75
CA ARG A 45 -5.31 -17.61 -6.18
C ARG A 45 -3.89 -17.72 -6.70
N GLN A 46 -3.36 -18.93 -6.89
CA GLN A 46 -2.02 -19.13 -7.48
C GLN A 46 -1.95 -18.61 -8.92
N TRP A 47 -2.99 -18.85 -9.74
CA TRP A 47 -3.05 -18.35 -11.11
C TRP A 47 -3.08 -16.83 -11.18
N TYR A 48 -3.97 -16.17 -10.42
CA TYR A 48 -3.99 -14.72 -10.37
C TYR A 48 -2.73 -14.11 -9.74
N SER A 49 -2.12 -14.77 -8.76
CA SER A 49 -0.82 -14.33 -8.21
C SER A 49 0.26 -14.34 -9.30
N LYS A 50 0.35 -15.43 -10.07
CA LYS A 50 1.30 -15.55 -11.18
C LYS A 50 1.04 -14.51 -12.27
N ALA A 51 -0.23 -14.30 -12.64
CA ALA A 51 -0.61 -13.28 -13.60
C ALA A 51 -0.23 -11.87 -13.11
N SER A 52 -0.55 -11.53 -11.84
CA SER A 52 -0.24 -10.22 -11.27
C SER A 52 1.25 -9.95 -11.08
N HIS A 53 2.07 -10.99 -10.91
CA HIS A 53 3.53 -10.84 -10.88
C HIS A 53 4.11 -10.47 -12.25
N ARG A 54 3.45 -10.86 -13.34
CA ARG A 54 3.88 -10.51 -14.70
C ARG A 54 3.31 -9.18 -15.15
N SER A 55 2.04 -8.94 -14.84
CA SER A 55 1.30 -7.75 -15.22
C SER A 55 0.78 -6.99 -13.99
N PRO A 56 1.69 -6.45 -13.14
CA PRO A 56 1.31 -5.82 -11.87
C PRO A 56 0.49 -4.53 -12.05
N SER A 57 0.48 -3.96 -13.25
CA SER A 57 -0.29 -2.76 -13.58
C SER A 57 -1.79 -3.01 -13.78
N ILE A 58 -2.24 -4.25 -13.88
CA ILE A 58 -3.61 -4.60 -14.28
C ILE A 58 -4.50 -4.83 -13.05
N GLY A 59 -5.48 -3.94 -12.87
CA GLY A 59 -6.41 -3.96 -11.73
C GLY A 59 -7.26 -5.22 -11.64
N ARG A 60 -7.71 -5.74 -12.79
CA ARG A 60 -8.61 -6.91 -12.88
C ARG A 60 -8.04 -8.14 -12.18
N LEU A 61 -6.72 -8.32 -12.22
CA LEU A 61 -6.03 -9.44 -11.56
C LEU A 61 -6.16 -9.35 -10.04
N TYR A 62 -6.07 -8.14 -9.47
CA TYR A 62 -6.27 -7.92 -8.04
C TYR A 62 -7.74 -8.05 -7.65
N HIS A 63 -8.68 -7.64 -8.49
CA HIS A 63 -10.10 -7.94 -8.27
C HIS A 63 -10.35 -9.46 -8.20
N GLY A 64 -9.76 -10.25 -9.10
CA GLY A 64 -9.78 -11.72 -9.04
C GLY A 64 -9.22 -12.26 -7.71
N LEU A 65 -8.08 -11.73 -7.25
CA LEU A 65 -7.52 -12.08 -5.93
C LEU A 65 -8.45 -11.71 -4.77
N ALA A 66 -9.14 -10.57 -4.83
CA ALA A 66 -10.11 -10.16 -3.82
C ALA A 66 -11.29 -11.15 -3.71
N THR A 67 -11.76 -11.70 -4.84
CA THR A 67 -12.83 -12.72 -4.83
C THR A 67 -12.39 -14.03 -4.18
N CYS A 68 -11.09 -14.35 -4.24
CA CYS A 68 -10.49 -15.52 -3.59
C CYS A 68 -10.20 -15.30 -2.09
N ALA A 69 -10.14 -14.05 -1.63
CA ALA A 69 -9.73 -13.67 -0.27
C ALA A 69 -10.88 -13.59 0.74
N LYS A 70 -12.08 -14.14 0.46
CA LYS A 70 -13.28 -14.02 1.31
C LYS A 70 -13.08 -14.41 2.79
N ALA A 71 -12.12 -15.29 3.10
CA ALA A 71 -11.82 -15.71 4.47
C ALA A 71 -10.98 -14.69 5.27
N ASN A 72 -10.41 -13.68 4.61
CA ASN A 72 -9.60 -12.64 5.22
C ASN A 72 -10.07 -11.27 4.70
N THR A 73 -10.90 -10.59 5.50
CA THR A 73 -11.54 -9.33 5.11
C THR A 73 -10.54 -8.18 4.92
N LEU A 74 -9.41 -8.16 5.64
CA LEU A 74 -8.33 -7.19 5.43
C LEU A 74 -7.69 -7.37 4.06
N GLU A 75 -7.33 -8.61 3.73
CA GLU A 75 -6.71 -8.94 2.45
C GLU A 75 -7.68 -8.71 1.28
N GLN A 76 -8.96 -9.02 1.46
CA GLN A 76 -10.00 -8.73 0.48
C GLN A 76 -10.14 -7.23 0.23
N LEU A 77 -10.17 -6.41 1.30
CA LEU A 77 -10.19 -4.95 1.19
C LEU A 77 -8.94 -4.42 0.49
N PHE A 78 -7.75 -4.93 0.85
CA PHE A 78 -6.49 -4.60 0.19
C PHE A 78 -6.57 -4.87 -1.33
N PHE A 79 -7.01 -6.05 -1.75
CA PHE A 79 -7.05 -6.38 -3.17
C PHE A 79 -8.08 -5.56 -3.95
N TYR A 80 -9.26 -5.30 -3.39
CA TYR A 80 -10.24 -4.42 -4.03
C TYR A 80 -9.73 -2.99 -4.19
N THR A 81 -9.10 -2.44 -3.16
CA THR A 81 -8.54 -1.08 -3.22
C THR A 81 -7.34 -1.00 -4.15
N LYS A 82 -6.45 -2.00 -4.14
CA LYS A 82 -5.34 -2.11 -5.10
C LYS A 82 -5.85 -2.18 -6.55
N SER A 83 -6.91 -2.95 -6.82
CA SER A 83 -7.54 -3.03 -8.15
C SER A 83 -7.93 -1.67 -8.73
N LEU A 84 -8.22 -0.68 -7.88
CA LEU A 84 -8.61 0.67 -8.27
C LEU A 84 -7.43 1.67 -8.31
N CYS A 85 -6.32 1.35 -7.63
CA CYS A 85 -5.18 2.26 -7.45
C CYS A 85 -3.91 1.86 -8.22
N VAL A 86 -3.99 0.85 -9.10
CA VAL A 86 -2.92 0.51 -10.04
C VAL A 86 -3.03 1.29 -11.35
N ARG A 87 -1.98 1.21 -12.18
CA ARG A 87 -1.88 1.92 -13.46
C ARG A 87 -3.08 1.75 -14.40
N VAL A 88 -3.56 0.53 -14.58
CA VAL A 88 -4.75 0.20 -15.39
C VAL A 88 -5.84 -0.27 -14.42
N PRO A 89 -6.63 0.65 -13.85
CA PRO A 89 -7.61 0.31 -12.83
C PRO A 89 -8.76 -0.51 -13.42
N PHE A 90 -9.31 -1.43 -12.63
CA PHE A 90 -10.54 -2.14 -12.98
C PHE A 90 -11.72 -1.51 -12.24
N LEU A 91 -12.44 -0.63 -12.93
CA LEU A 91 -13.44 0.27 -12.31
C LEU A 91 -14.64 -0.48 -11.73
N ASP A 92 -15.01 -1.64 -12.28
CA ASP A 92 -16.09 -2.50 -11.75
C ASP A 92 -15.76 -3.01 -10.33
N ALA A 93 -14.49 -2.98 -9.90
CA ALA A 93 -14.13 -3.26 -8.52
C ALA A 93 -14.77 -2.28 -7.54
N ARG A 94 -15.20 -1.08 -7.98
CA ARG A 94 -15.86 -0.10 -7.12
C ARG A 94 -17.23 -0.56 -6.64
N ASP A 95 -18.00 -1.22 -7.50
CA ASP A 95 -19.29 -1.82 -7.14
C ASP A 95 -19.10 -3.06 -6.27
N SER A 96 -18.04 -3.83 -6.54
CA SER A 96 -17.65 -4.98 -5.69
C SER A 96 -17.25 -4.52 -4.29
N LEU A 97 -16.48 -3.43 -4.19
CA LEU A 97 -16.06 -2.81 -2.93
C LEU A 97 -17.26 -2.23 -2.15
N ALA A 98 -18.19 -1.57 -2.84
CA ALA A 98 -19.43 -1.09 -2.23
C ALA A 98 -20.26 -2.24 -1.64
N THR A 99 -20.39 -3.34 -2.39
CA THR A 99 -21.08 -4.56 -1.93
C THR A 99 -20.37 -5.18 -0.73
N PHE A 100 -19.04 -5.28 -0.77
CA PHE A 100 -18.23 -5.78 0.33
C PHE A 100 -18.44 -4.95 1.61
N PHE A 101 -18.40 -3.63 1.54
CA PHE A 101 -18.64 -2.78 2.70
C PHE A 101 -20.06 -2.95 3.23
N LYS A 102 -21.07 -3.00 2.37
CA LYS A 102 -22.46 -3.23 2.80
C LYS A 102 -22.59 -4.53 3.60
N GLN A 103 -22.03 -5.63 3.09
CA GLN A 103 -22.07 -6.94 3.76
C GLN A 103 -21.41 -6.91 5.15
N ASN A 104 -20.24 -6.27 5.28
CA ASN A 104 -19.53 -6.18 6.56
C ASN A 104 -20.18 -5.18 7.56
N MET A 105 -20.97 -4.23 7.06
CA MET A 105 -21.75 -3.30 7.89
C MET A 105 -23.06 -3.95 8.40
N ASP A 106 -23.70 -4.77 7.57
CA ASP A 106 -24.96 -5.47 7.89
C ASP A 106 -24.74 -6.68 8.83
N GLU A 107 -23.51 -7.20 8.92
CA GLU A 107 -23.16 -8.32 9.80
C GLU A 107 -23.35 -7.96 11.29
N GLU A 108 -24.15 -8.73 12.02
CA GLU A 108 -24.33 -8.54 13.46
C GLU A 108 -23.05 -8.95 14.20
N VAL A 109 -22.41 -7.99 14.87
CA VAL A 109 -21.24 -8.29 15.71
C VAL A 109 -21.68 -8.45 17.15
N THR A 110 -21.60 -9.69 17.66
CA THR A 110 -21.81 -9.99 19.08
C THR A 110 -20.50 -9.79 19.85
N GLY A 111 -20.45 -8.82 20.75
CA GLY A 111 -19.28 -8.55 21.59
C GLY A 111 -18.35 -7.45 21.04
N ALA A 112 -17.11 -7.39 21.54
CA ALA A 112 -16.13 -6.41 21.10
C ALA A 112 -15.63 -6.75 19.68
N MET A 113 -15.67 -5.78 18.78
CA MET A 113 -15.13 -5.93 17.42
C MET A 113 -13.61 -6.10 17.47
N ASP A 114 -13.10 -7.06 16.70
CA ASP A 114 -11.67 -7.14 16.43
C ASP A 114 -11.22 -5.95 15.57
N ILE A 115 -9.92 -5.69 15.58
CA ILE A 115 -9.32 -4.54 14.92
C ILE A 115 -9.51 -4.53 13.39
N THR A 116 -9.58 -5.70 12.77
CA THR A 116 -9.81 -5.83 11.32
C THR A 116 -11.24 -5.46 10.99
N THR A 117 -12.21 -5.92 11.78
CA THR A 117 -13.62 -5.55 11.64
C THR A 117 -13.82 -4.04 11.80
N VAL A 118 -13.21 -3.42 12.82
CA VAL A 118 -13.27 -1.95 12.98
C VAL A 118 -12.60 -1.24 11.79
N PHE A 119 -11.46 -1.74 11.31
CA PHE A 119 -10.75 -1.18 10.16
C PHE A 119 -11.60 -1.19 8.89
N VAL A 120 -12.19 -2.34 8.54
CA VAL A 120 -13.06 -2.52 7.37
C VAL A 120 -14.29 -1.61 7.45
N ARG A 121 -14.96 -1.56 8.61
CA ARG A 121 -16.14 -0.70 8.81
C ARG A 121 -15.82 0.79 8.71
N THR A 122 -14.70 1.21 9.29
CA THR A 122 -14.23 2.60 9.18
C THR A 122 -14.01 3.01 7.72
N HIS A 123 -13.39 2.14 6.93
CA HIS A 123 -13.22 2.37 5.49
C HIS A 123 -14.54 2.37 4.73
N GLY A 124 -15.52 1.55 5.15
CA GLY A 124 -16.87 1.55 4.58
C GLY A 124 -17.62 2.86 4.82
N LEU A 125 -17.53 3.41 6.04
CA LEU A 125 -18.09 4.72 6.36
C LEU A 125 -17.45 5.83 5.51
N LEU A 126 -16.11 5.85 5.44
CA LEU A 126 -15.37 6.78 4.58
C LEU A 126 -15.75 6.64 3.10
N PHE A 127 -15.90 5.41 2.62
CA PHE A 127 -16.25 5.13 1.23
C PHE A 127 -17.65 5.64 0.89
N SER A 128 -18.63 5.43 1.80
CA SER A 128 -20.05 5.72 1.58
C SER A 128 -20.42 7.20 1.59
N GLU A 129 -19.67 8.05 2.33
CA GLU A 129 -19.95 9.49 2.50
C GLU A 129 -21.34 9.80 3.09
N LYS A 130 -21.97 8.84 3.77
CA LYS A 130 -23.32 9.00 4.33
C LYS A 130 -23.35 9.58 5.74
N ASP A 131 -22.39 9.22 6.58
CA ASP A 131 -22.32 9.65 7.98
C ASP A 131 -20.87 9.98 8.39
N HIS A 132 -20.52 11.27 8.29
CA HIS A 132 -19.19 11.75 8.63
C HIS A 132 -18.92 11.72 10.14
N ASN A 133 -19.94 11.89 10.98
CA ASN A 133 -19.78 11.89 12.44
C ASN A 133 -19.47 10.48 12.94
N GLN A 134 -20.20 9.48 12.43
CA GLN A 134 -19.93 8.09 12.72
C GLN A 134 -18.54 7.68 12.22
N PHE A 135 -18.14 8.13 11.02
CA PHE A 135 -16.79 7.90 10.52
C PHE A 135 -15.72 8.46 11.46
N ILE A 136 -15.85 9.72 11.89
CA ILE A 136 -14.89 10.37 12.78
C ILE A 136 -14.75 9.58 14.08
N ALA A 137 -15.88 9.27 14.74
CA ALA A 137 -15.89 8.51 15.99
C ALA A 137 -15.27 7.11 15.82
N GLN A 138 -15.62 6.37 14.76
CA GLN A 138 -15.07 5.03 14.54
C GLN A 138 -13.57 5.08 14.20
N SER A 139 -13.12 6.09 13.45
CA SER A 139 -11.71 6.27 13.12
C SER A 139 -10.85 6.61 14.34
N GLU A 140 -11.41 7.26 15.36
CA GLU A 140 -10.74 7.53 16.63
C GLU A 140 -10.56 6.25 17.43
N VAL A 141 -11.64 5.47 17.61
CA VAL A 141 -11.59 4.15 18.26
C VAL A 141 -10.57 3.23 17.58
N LEU A 142 -10.58 3.20 16.24
CA LEU A 142 -9.62 2.43 15.47
C LEU A 142 -8.19 2.88 15.76
N THR A 143 -7.93 4.19 15.80
CA THR A 143 -6.60 4.74 16.07
C THR A 143 -6.10 4.35 17.47
N GLU A 144 -6.98 4.41 18.47
CA GLU A 144 -6.66 3.95 19.83
C GLU A 144 -6.33 2.46 19.86
N HIS A 145 -7.11 1.64 19.15
CA HIS A 145 -6.85 0.22 18.98
C HIS A 145 -5.52 -0.04 18.25
N LEU A 146 -5.19 0.72 17.19
CA LEU A 146 -3.91 0.62 16.49
C LEU A 146 -2.74 0.89 17.44
N ALA A 147 -2.85 1.92 18.29
CA ALA A 147 -1.83 2.27 19.27
C ALA A 147 -1.66 1.19 20.35
N ALA A 148 -2.77 0.63 20.86
CA ALA A 148 -2.76 -0.39 21.91
C ALA A 148 -2.30 -1.77 21.40
N SER A 149 -2.68 -2.13 20.18
CA SER A 149 -2.41 -3.44 19.58
C SER A 149 -1.17 -3.46 18.69
N ALA A 150 -0.40 -2.37 18.62
CA ALA A 150 0.78 -2.27 17.75
C ALA A 150 1.76 -3.46 17.85
N CYS A 151 1.86 -4.10 19.02
CA CYS A 151 2.71 -5.28 19.26
C CYS A 151 2.09 -6.64 18.84
N GLN A 152 0.78 -6.68 18.59
CA GLN A 152 0.00 -7.90 18.34
C GLN A 152 -0.25 -8.18 16.86
N TRP A 153 0.08 -7.23 15.98
CA TRP A 153 -0.14 -7.40 14.55
C TRP A 153 0.64 -8.59 13.98
N THR A 154 0.12 -9.14 12.90
CA THR A 154 0.77 -10.09 12.01
C THR A 154 1.63 -9.33 10.99
N GLU A 155 2.25 -10.03 10.03
CA GLU A 155 2.97 -9.40 8.90
C GLU A 155 2.12 -8.40 8.09
N ASP A 156 0.80 -8.30 8.33
CA ASP A 156 -0.18 -7.50 7.57
C ASP A 156 -0.08 -5.97 7.73
N GLY A 157 0.92 -5.45 8.44
CA GLY A 157 1.14 -4.00 8.60
C GLY A 157 1.21 -3.27 7.26
N TYR A 158 1.80 -3.89 6.23
CA TYR A 158 1.83 -3.32 4.89
C TYR A 158 0.45 -3.25 4.22
N HIS A 159 -0.45 -4.22 4.44
CA HIS A 159 -1.82 -4.17 3.88
C HIS A 159 -2.59 -2.95 4.42
N ILE A 160 -2.53 -2.74 5.74
CA ILE A 160 -3.17 -1.59 6.41
C ILE A 160 -2.62 -0.29 5.85
N SER A 161 -1.29 -0.17 5.79
CA SER A 161 -0.62 1.02 5.28
C SER A 161 -1.05 1.28 3.82
N ILE A 162 -1.04 0.27 2.94
CA ILE A 162 -1.47 0.44 1.54
C ILE A 162 -2.93 0.90 1.46
N VAL A 163 -3.84 0.29 2.23
CA VAL A 163 -5.27 0.64 2.22
C VAL A 163 -5.51 2.07 2.72
N LEU A 164 -4.78 2.53 3.73
CA LEU A 164 -4.81 3.93 4.20
C LEU A 164 -4.39 4.89 3.08
N HIS A 165 -3.30 4.60 2.36
CA HIS A 165 -2.86 5.43 1.24
C HIS A 165 -3.85 5.37 0.06
N CYS A 166 -4.47 4.22 -0.21
CA CYS A 166 -5.54 4.12 -1.20
C CYS A 166 -6.74 5.00 -0.80
N ALA A 167 -7.04 5.15 0.49
CA ALA A 167 -8.09 6.05 0.96
C ALA A 167 -7.76 7.54 0.76
N LEU A 168 -6.50 7.96 0.90
CA LEU A 168 -6.07 9.32 0.52
C LEU A 168 -6.30 9.61 -0.97
N LEU A 169 -6.20 8.57 -1.80
CA LEU A 169 -6.49 8.62 -3.23
C LEU A 169 -7.98 8.42 -3.54
N GLU A 170 -8.84 8.42 -2.51
CA GLU A 170 -10.27 8.12 -2.59
C GLU A 170 -10.58 6.85 -3.38
N TYR A 171 -9.73 5.83 -3.18
CA TYR A 171 -9.81 4.54 -3.86
C TYR A 171 -9.76 4.69 -5.39
N GLY A 172 -8.86 5.55 -5.89
CA GLY A 172 -8.62 5.73 -7.33
C GLY A 172 -9.57 6.71 -8.01
N SER A 173 -10.27 7.57 -7.27
CA SER A 173 -11.21 8.55 -7.82
C SER A 173 -10.51 9.56 -8.73
N GLU A 174 -10.99 9.76 -9.95
CA GLU A 174 -10.48 10.80 -10.88
C GLU A 174 -10.70 12.23 -10.36
N ARG A 175 -11.64 12.41 -9.42
CA ARG A 175 -11.94 13.70 -8.80
C ARG A 175 -10.97 14.04 -7.67
N ASN A 176 -10.22 13.06 -7.18
CA ASN A 176 -9.31 13.26 -6.06
C ASN A 176 -8.13 14.17 -6.49
N PRO A 177 -7.81 15.21 -5.69
CA PRO A 177 -6.78 16.18 -6.06
C PRO A 177 -5.40 15.53 -6.20
N MET A 178 -5.07 14.57 -5.33
CA MET A 178 -3.79 13.87 -5.35
C MET A 178 -3.68 12.92 -6.54
N MET A 179 -4.74 12.19 -6.88
CA MET A 179 -4.79 11.35 -8.08
C MET A 179 -4.54 12.16 -9.36
N ARG A 180 -5.11 13.37 -9.46
CA ARG A 180 -4.88 14.27 -10.59
C ARG A 180 -3.41 14.69 -10.70
N ILE A 181 -2.77 15.04 -9.58
CA ILE A 181 -1.35 15.42 -9.54
C ILE A 181 -0.47 14.26 -10.01
N ILE A 182 -0.68 13.06 -9.46
CA ILE A 182 0.09 11.86 -9.85
C ILE A 182 -0.05 11.58 -11.35
N LYS A 183 -1.26 11.69 -11.90
CA LYS A 183 -1.50 11.44 -13.33
C LYS A 183 -0.93 12.52 -14.24
N GLN A 184 -0.99 13.79 -13.84
CA GLN A 184 -0.43 14.90 -14.60
C GLN A 184 1.10 14.79 -14.71
N GLY A 185 1.79 14.52 -13.59
CA GLY A 185 3.24 14.32 -13.60
C GLY A 185 3.68 13.22 -14.57
N ARG A 186 2.88 12.16 -14.71
CA ARG A 186 3.14 11.07 -15.66
C ARG A 186 2.93 11.45 -17.11
N ALA A 187 1.94 12.29 -17.42
CA ALA A 187 1.74 12.78 -18.78
C ALA A 187 2.92 13.65 -19.23
N GLU A 188 3.42 14.50 -18.32
CA GLU A 188 4.58 15.36 -18.57
C GLU A 188 5.88 14.56 -18.76
N GLU A 189 6.06 13.44 -18.05
CA GLU A 189 7.19 12.52 -18.26
C GLU A 189 7.12 11.76 -19.60
N GLY A 190 5.91 11.48 -20.11
CA GLY A 190 5.70 10.77 -21.39
C GLY A 190 5.77 11.66 -22.63
N ASP A 191 5.40 12.95 -22.51
CA ASP A 191 5.24 13.89 -23.63
C ASP A 191 6.48 14.74 -23.94
N LEU A 192 7.69 14.21 -23.72
CA LEU A 192 8.91 14.76 -24.36
C LEU A 192 8.92 14.61 -25.90
N ALA A 193 7.83 14.11 -26.50
CA ALA A 193 7.58 14.10 -27.94
C ALA A 193 6.23 14.77 -28.29
N MET A 194 6.34 16.02 -28.75
CA MET A 194 5.38 16.77 -29.57
C MET A 194 4.22 17.55 -28.92
N SER A 195 4.51 18.86 -28.82
CA SER A 195 3.66 19.99 -29.22
C SER A 195 2.68 20.60 -28.20
N HIS A 196 2.89 21.91 -28.08
CA HIS A 196 2.01 22.96 -27.57
C HIS A 196 0.51 22.60 -27.50
N THR A 197 0.06 22.34 -26.28
CA THR A 197 -1.34 22.57 -25.91
C THR A 197 -1.37 23.40 -24.63
N GLN A 198 -2.33 24.32 -24.57
CA GLN A 198 -2.44 25.47 -23.68
C GLN A 198 -2.15 25.14 -22.21
N LYS A 199 -1.39 26.03 -21.54
CA LYS A 199 -1.28 26.09 -20.07
C LYS A 199 -2.70 26.04 -19.49
N ALA A 200 -3.09 24.87 -18.98
CA ALA A 200 -4.26 24.76 -18.13
C ALA A 200 -3.96 25.57 -16.87
N ASP A 201 -4.82 26.54 -16.62
CA ASP A 201 -4.81 27.45 -15.50
C ASP A 201 -4.38 26.74 -14.19
N GLU A 202 -3.38 27.33 -13.53
CA GLU A 202 -2.88 26.94 -12.22
C GLU A 202 -4.00 27.09 -11.18
N MET A 203 -4.77 26.02 -10.95
CA MET A 203 -5.56 25.89 -9.74
C MET A 203 -5.31 24.49 -9.19
N THR A 204 -4.46 24.40 -8.17
CA THR A 204 -4.41 23.23 -7.29
C THR A 204 -5.84 22.88 -6.92
N PRO A 205 -6.37 21.70 -7.30
CA PRO A 205 -7.74 21.36 -6.98
C PRO A 205 -7.92 21.39 -5.47
N ASP A 206 -8.87 22.22 -5.01
CA ASP A 206 -9.18 22.37 -3.59
C ASP A 206 -9.54 21.01 -3.00
N PRO A 207 -8.84 20.54 -1.94
CA PRO A 207 -9.14 19.27 -1.34
C PRO A 207 -10.59 19.20 -0.85
N ASN A 208 -11.34 18.23 -1.38
CA ASN A 208 -12.72 18.02 -0.99
C ASN A 208 -12.82 17.48 0.46
N GLN A 209 -14.04 17.51 1.01
CA GLN A 209 -14.29 17.06 2.39
C GLN A 209 -13.84 15.61 2.64
N LYS A 210 -14.07 14.70 1.68
CA LYS A 210 -13.68 13.29 1.78
C LYS A 210 -12.16 13.13 1.89
N PHE A 211 -11.40 13.85 1.08
CA PHE A 211 -9.95 13.89 1.14
C PHE A 211 -9.47 14.38 2.50
N ASN A 212 -10.04 15.46 3.03
CA ASN A 212 -9.66 16.00 4.34
C ASN A 212 -9.96 15.02 5.49
N LEU A 213 -11.10 14.34 5.44
CA LEU A 213 -11.46 13.26 6.37
C LEU A 213 -10.47 12.09 6.29
N ALA A 214 -10.14 11.64 5.08
CA ALA A 214 -9.14 10.60 4.87
C ALA A 214 -7.76 11.04 5.39
N LEU A 215 -7.33 12.27 5.12
CA LEU A 215 -6.04 12.82 5.57
C LEU A 215 -5.94 12.87 7.09
N GLY A 216 -6.99 13.34 7.77
CA GLY A 216 -7.05 13.33 9.23
C GLY A 216 -6.97 11.91 9.79
N PHE A 217 -7.71 10.97 9.21
CA PHE A 217 -7.67 9.57 9.61
C PHE A 217 -6.28 8.93 9.40
N VAL A 218 -5.68 9.08 8.22
CA VAL A 218 -4.35 8.52 7.92
C VAL A 218 -3.28 9.13 8.82
N SER A 219 -3.29 10.44 9.07
CA SER A 219 -2.37 11.08 10.00
C SER A 219 -2.47 10.52 11.42
N ARG A 220 -3.69 10.33 11.92
CA ARG A 220 -3.94 9.72 13.23
C ARG A 220 -3.44 8.27 13.28
N ALA A 221 -3.76 7.46 12.27
CA ALA A 221 -3.27 6.08 12.16
C ALA A 221 -1.74 6.01 12.12
N HIS A 222 -1.09 6.86 11.33
CA HIS A 222 0.37 6.98 11.31
C HIS A 222 0.94 7.36 12.68
N ARG A 223 0.37 8.34 13.37
CA ARG A 223 0.82 8.75 14.71
C ARG A 223 0.72 7.59 15.72
N ALA A 224 -0.38 6.83 15.69
CA ALA A 224 -0.55 5.65 16.51
C ALA A 224 0.51 4.58 16.22
N MET A 225 0.70 4.25 14.94
CA MET A 225 1.67 3.22 14.54
C MET A 225 3.12 3.64 14.81
N PHE A 226 3.49 4.90 14.55
CA PHE A 226 4.86 5.39 14.73
C PHE A 226 5.19 5.73 16.20
N GLY A 227 4.16 6.03 17.00
CA GLY A 227 4.27 6.21 18.45
C GLY A 227 4.52 4.91 19.21
N SER A 228 4.14 3.76 18.65
CA SER A 228 4.41 2.47 19.24
C SER A 228 5.92 2.18 19.32
N THR A 229 6.39 1.70 20.47
CA THR A 229 7.82 1.50 20.71
C THR A 229 8.31 0.22 20.06
N GLY A 230 8.92 0.34 18.88
CA GLY A 230 9.97 -0.56 18.41
C GLY A 230 9.58 -2.01 18.15
N ASP A 231 8.32 -2.30 17.84
CA ASP A 231 7.94 -3.66 17.42
C ASP A 231 8.44 -3.94 16.01
N GLU A 232 9.14 -5.07 15.84
CA GLU A 232 9.69 -5.58 14.58
C GLU A 232 8.65 -5.67 13.47
N LYS A 233 7.37 -5.80 13.84
CA LYS A 233 6.26 -5.96 12.89
C LYS A 233 5.75 -4.65 12.31
N THR A 234 6.08 -3.52 12.93
CA THR A 234 5.67 -2.19 12.46
C THR A 234 6.51 -1.67 11.29
N TYR A 235 7.65 -2.31 11.02
CA TYR A 235 8.56 -1.90 9.95
C TYR A 235 7.96 -2.07 8.54
N SER A 236 7.13 -3.09 8.29
CA SER A 236 6.48 -3.24 6.98
C SER A 236 5.46 -2.12 6.74
N TYR A 237 4.73 -1.69 7.78
CA TYR A 237 3.84 -0.54 7.74
C TYR A 237 4.60 0.76 7.45
N LEU A 238 5.71 0.99 8.18
CA LEU A 238 6.55 2.18 8.02
C LEU A 238 7.18 2.23 6.64
N HIS A 239 7.69 1.10 6.14
CA HIS A 239 8.28 1.00 4.81
C HIS A 239 7.29 1.50 3.76
N VAL A 240 6.07 0.95 3.71
CA VAL A 240 5.00 1.39 2.80
C VAL A 240 4.70 2.89 2.94
N ALA A 241 4.57 3.40 4.17
CA ALA A 241 4.28 4.81 4.40
C ALA A 241 5.39 5.73 3.89
N LEU A 242 6.64 5.35 4.10
CA LEU A 242 7.79 6.11 3.60
C LEU A 242 7.95 6.01 2.08
N VAL A 243 7.58 4.89 1.45
CA VAL A 243 7.54 4.79 -0.02
C VAL A 243 6.52 5.78 -0.58
N PHE A 244 5.32 5.84 0.01
CA PHE A 244 4.30 6.79 -0.40
C PHE A 244 4.77 8.24 -0.22
N LEU A 245 5.28 8.60 0.96
CA LEU A 245 5.78 9.94 1.23
C LEU A 245 6.98 10.30 0.34
N HIS A 246 7.86 9.36 0.02
CA HIS A 246 8.95 9.59 -0.89
C HIS A 246 8.45 9.90 -2.31
N HIS A 247 7.48 9.15 -2.82
CA HIS A 247 6.87 9.47 -4.11
C HIS A 247 6.20 10.85 -4.08
N MET A 248 5.37 11.14 -3.06
CA MET A 248 4.75 12.45 -2.93
C MET A 248 5.76 13.60 -2.83
N SER A 249 6.92 13.37 -2.19
CA SER A 249 7.99 14.36 -2.06
C SER A 249 8.56 14.85 -3.39
N GLN A 250 8.35 14.10 -4.48
CA GLN A 250 8.74 14.47 -5.84
C GLN A 250 7.76 15.47 -6.47
N PHE A 251 6.57 15.67 -5.89
CA PHE A 251 5.53 16.56 -6.37
C PHE A 251 5.22 17.64 -5.32
N PRO A 252 5.72 18.88 -5.47
CA PRO A 252 5.48 19.96 -4.49
C PRO A 252 4.00 20.19 -4.19
N ASN A 253 3.13 20.12 -5.21
CA ASN A 253 1.68 20.26 -5.07
C ASN A 253 1.06 19.11 -4.25
N ALA A 254 1.57 17.88 -4.36
CA ALA A 254 1.08 16.77 -3.55
C ALA A 254 1.47 16.96 -2.08
N MET A 255 2.72 17.38 -1.83
CA MET A 255 3.17 17.65 -0.46
C MET A 255 2.53 18.89 0.15
N ALA A 256 2.07 19.85 -0.64
CA ALA A 256 1.26 20.96 -0.15
C ALA A 256 -0.07 20.47 0.46
N LEU A 257 -0.64 19.39 -0.08
CA LEU A 257 -1.89 18.80 0.41
C LEU A 257 -1.71 18.01 1.72
N VAL A 258 -0.63 17.24 1.85
CA VAL A 258 -0.47 16.29 2.98
C VAL A 258 0.61 16.66 3.98
N GLY A 259 1.63 17.42 3.56
CA GLY A 259 2.86 17.62 4.32
C GLY A 259 2.65 18.26 5.68
N ASN A 260 1.70 19.20 5.84
CA ASN A 260 1.43 19.83 7.14
C ASN A 260 0.74 18.90 8.14
N THR A 261 0.05 17.85 7.68
CA THR A 261 -0.75 16.97 8.54
C THR A 261 0.00 15.70 8.92
N MET A 262 1.08 15.36 8.20
CA MET A 262 1.86 14.16 8.47
C MET A 262 2.65 14.24 9.79
N PRO A 263 2.73 13.14 10.57
CA PRO A 263 3.37 13.12 11.88
C PRO A 263 4.91 13.03 11.78
N TRP A 264 5.55 14.09 11.27
CA TRP A 264 7.00 14.11 11.00
C TRP A 264 7.86 13.87 12.23
N ARG A 265 7.43 14.36 13.40
CA ARG A 265 8.12 14.16 14.67
C ARG A 265 8.16 12.68 15.06
N GLU A 266 7.03 12.00 14.94
CA GLU A 266 6.91 10.57 15.23
C GLU A 266 7.68 9.73 14.20
N ILE A 267 7.64 10.11 12.91
CA ILE A 267 8.46 9.50 11.85
C ILE A 267 9.96 9.63 12.20
N CYS A 268 10.44 10.84 12.53
CA CYS A 268 11.84 11.07 12.90
C CYS A 268 12.23 10.28 14.15
N SER A 269 11.35 10.25 15.16
CA SER A 269 11.57 9.47 16.38
C SER A 269 11.69 7.99 16.08
N PHE A 270 10.86 7.45 15.19
CA PHE A 270 10.95 6.07 14.75
C PHE A 270 12.26 5.80 14.02
N LEU A 271 12.59 6.59 13.00
CA LEU A 271 13.83 6.45 12.24
C LEU A 271 15.08 6.53 13.14
N ASN A 272 15.09 7.43 14.12
CA ASN A 272 16.18 7.55 15.09
C ASN A 272 16.31 6.32 16.02
N ARG A 273 15.21 5.66 16.37
CA ARG A 273 15.29 4.37 17.08
C ARG A 273 15.86 3.29 16.16
N THR A 274 15.41 3.23 14.90
CA THR A 274 15.93 2.29 13.90
C THR A 274 17.42 2.50 13.62
N MET A 275 17.90 3.75 13.65
CA MET A 275 19.32 4.08 13.48
C MET A 275 20.23 3.39 14.51
N GLN A 276 19.73 3.07 15.71
CA GLN A 276 20.50 2.36 16.76
C GLN A 276 20.89 0.94 16.33
N SER A 277 20.19 0.37 15.35
CA SER A 277 20.40 -0.96 14.79
C SER A 277 20.75 -0.88 13.29
N CYS A 278 21.26 0.27 12.83
CA CYS A 278 21.68 0.46 11.44
C CYS A 278 22.86 -0.46 11.11
N SER A 279 22.71 -1.27 10.06
CA SER A 279 23.75 -2.20 9.62
C SER A 279 24.94 -1.49 8.95
N SER A 280 24.67 -0.43 8.21
CA SER A 280 25.68 0.34 7.48
C SER A 280 25.15 1.72 7.09
N VAL A 281 25.81 2.78 7.58
CA VAL A 281 25.49 4.17 7.21
C VAL A 281 25.71 4.41 5.72
N GLN A 282 26.77 3.84 5.15
CA GLN A 282 27.06 3.94 3.72
C GLN A 282 25.93 3.36 2.86
N LYS A 283 25.30 2.27 3.32
CA LYS A 283 24.18 1.63 2.62
C LYS A 283 22.94 2.51 2.60
N ILE A 284 22.59 3.14 3.73
CA ILE A 284 21.40 4.00 3.83
C ILE A 284 21.60 5.37 3.17
N GLU A 285 22.85 5.80 2.98
CA GLU A 285 23.19 7.05 2.27
C GLU A 285 23.43 6.86 0.77
N SER A 286 23.47 5.61 0.29
CA SER A 286 23.64 5.28 -1.13
C SER A 286 22.45 5.75 -1.97
N ASP A 287 22.66 5.95 -3.27
CA ASP A 287 21.57 6.20 -4.20
C ASP A 287 20.82 4.92 -4.60
N ASP A 288 21.43 3.75 -4.41
CA ASP A 288 20.86 2.45 -4.74
C ASP A 288 19.90 1.92 -3.66
N LEU A 289 18.88 1.17 -4.09
CA LEU A 289 17.93 0.52 -3.17
C LEU A 289 18.67 -0.47 -2.25
N PRO A 290 18.56 -0.32 -0.91
CA PRO A 290 19.21 -1.22 0.04
C PRO A 290 18.70 -2.66 -0.07
N HIS A 291 19.64 -3.60 -0.30
CA HIS A 291 19.38 -5.04 -0.32
C HIS A 291 20.59 -5.81 0.24
N SER A 292 20.40 -7.06 0.64
CA SER A 292 21.51 -7.92 1.08
C SER A 292 22.36 -8.39 -0.10
N VAL A 293 23.67 -8.13 -0.07
CA VAL A 293 24.61 -8.60 -1.14
C VAL A 293 24.80 -10.12 -1.10
N SER A 294 24.67 -10.75 0.07
CA SER A 294 24.90 -12.19 0.28
C SER A 294 23.73 -13.09 -0.12
N ARG A 295 22.55 -12.50 -0.37
CA ARG A 295 21.34 -13.21 -0.78
C ARG A 295 20.92 -12.52 -2.06
N ASP A 296 21.08 -13.17 -3.22
CA ASP A 296 20.60 -12.65 -4.51
C ASP A 296 19.32 -11.83 -4.30
N ALA A 297 19.33 -10.54 -4.64
CA ALA A 297 18.30 -9.58 -4.27
C ALA A 297 16.88 -10.18 -4.35
N ARG A 298 16.24 -10.43 -3.19
CA ARG A 298 14.89 -10.99 -3.11
C ARG A 298 13.93 -9.91 -2.63
N PRO A 299 12.80 -9.69 -3.32
CA PRO A 299 11.81 -8.75 -2.81
C PRO A 299 11.18 -9.24 -1.50
N LEU A 300 10.81 -8.28 -0.67
CA LEU A 300 10.01 -8.48 0.54
C LEU A 300 8.54 -8.76 0.15
N PRO A 301 7.72 -9.38 1.02
CA PRO A 301 6.30 -9.57 0.76
C PRO A 301 5.58 -8.27 0.39
N GLU A 302 5.88 -7.18 1.10
CA GLU A 302 5.33 -5.86 0.80
C GLU A 302 5.80 -5.30 -0.54
N ASP A 303 6.94 -5.74 -1.09
CA ASP A 303 7.35 -5.30 -2.42
C ASP A 303 6.40 -5.82 -3.51
N PHE A 304 5.94 -7.07 -3.37
CA PHE A 304 4.91 -7.61 -4.24
C PHE A 304 3.57 -6.90 -4.03
N ALA A 305 3.24 -6.55 -2.78
CA ALA A 305 2.03 -5.81 -2.46
C ALA A 305 2.05 -4.38 -3.03
N LEU A 306 3.20 -3.71 -3.03
CA LEU A 306 3.42 -2.35 -3.52
C LEU A 306 3.48 -2.26 -5.04
N ARG A 307 4.08 -3.25 -5.72
CA ARG A 307 4.30 -3.24 -7.17
C ARG A 307 2.98 -3.00 -7.92
N GLY A 308 3.03 -2.06 -8.87
CA GLY A 308 1.92 -1.72 -9.76
C GLY A 308 1.02 -0.59 -9.28
N LEU A 309 1.11 -0.21 -8.00
CA LEU A 309 0.44 1.00 -7.49
C LEU A 309 1.00 2.25 -8.18
N LEU A 310 0.14 3.24 -8.40
CA LEU A 310 0.52 4.46 -9.13
C LEU A 310 1.71 5.22 -8.52
N TRP A 311 1.92 5.10 -7.21
CA TRP A 311 2.96 5.78 -6.44
C TRP A 311 4.23 4.92 -6.22
N THR A 312 4.37 3.80 -6.93
CA THR A 312 5.54 2.91 -6.81
C THR A 312 6.22 2.60 -8.14
N GLU A 313 5.78 3.21 -9.26
CA GLU A 313 6.31 2.93 -10.61
C GLU A 313 7.83 3.15 -10.72
N THR A 314 8.35 4.20 -10.07
CA THR A 314 9.78 4.58 -10.11
C THR A 314 10.56 4.15 -8.86
N TYR A 315 9.94 3.35 -7.98
CA TYR A 315 10.53 3.03 -6.68
C TYR A 315 11.57 1.91 -6.75
N TYR A 316 11.34 0.89 -7.59
CA TYR A 316 12.20 -0.28 -7.71
C TYR A 316 13.18 -0.14 -8.87
N PRO A 317 14.42 -0.63 -8.74
CA PRO A 317 15.33 -0.78 -9.87
C PRO A 317 14.75 -1.68 -10.97
N ASP A 318 15.22 -1.47 -12.20
CA ASP A 318 14.96 -2.40 -13.29
C ASP A 318 15.42 -3.81 -12.90
N GLU A 319 14.71 -4.83 -13.37
CA GLU A 319 14.97 -6.24 -13.07
C GLU A 319 14.82 -6.67 -11.59
N TRP A 320 14.37 -5.80 -10.68
CA TRP A 320 14.17 -6.14 -9.26
C TRP A 320 13.27 -7.37 -9.06
N PHE A 321 12.30 -7.56 -9.96
CA PHE A 321 11.37 -8.68 -9.92
C PHE A 321 11.67 -9.82 -10.91
N SER A 322 12.77 -9.75 -11.67
CA SER A 322 13.00 -10.65 -12.81
C SER A 322 13.59 -12.01 -12.44
N LYS A 323 14.30 -12.10 -11.32
CA LYS A 323 14.97 -13.35 -10.87
C LYS A 323 14.06 -14.26 -10.03
N ILE A 324 12.75 -14.09 -10.15
CA ILE A 324 11.77 -14.63 -9.21
C ILE A 324 11.10 -15.87 -9.82
N GLY A 325 11.36 -17.04 -9.22
CA GLY A 325 10.65 -18.28 -9.54
C GLY A 325 9.17 -18.20 -9.11
N ALA A 326 8.30 -19.02 -9.73
CA ALA A 326 6.84 -18.96 -9.54
C ALA A 326 6.32 -19.17 -8.10
N ASP A 327 7.18 -19.54 -7.13
CA ASP A 327 6.81 -19.97 -5.77
C ASP A 327 7.24 -18.98 -4.66
N THR A 328 7.59 -17.73 -5.01
CA THR A 328 8.05 -16.73 -4.03
C THR A 328 6.93 -15.98 -3.30
N ASN A 329 5.66 -16.26 -3.60
CA ASN A 329 4.53 -15.61 -2.94
C ASN A 329 4.23 -16.17 -1.53
N LYS A 330 5.15 -16.96 -0.97
CA LYS A 330 5.02 -17.46 0.40
C LYS A 330 5.30 -16.29 1.34
N THR A 331 4.22 -15.68 1.81
CA THR A 331 4.15 -14.90 3.05
C THR A 331 4.61 -15.79 4.21
N GLY A 332 5.92 -15.99 4.30
CA GLY A 332 6.55 -16.72 5.39
C GLY A 332 6.48 -15.93 6.68
N ARG A 333 6.85 -16.58 7.79
CA ARG A 333 7.07 -15.88 9.06
C ARG A 333 8.14 -14.80 8.88
N LEU A 334 8.03 -13.72 9.66
CA LEU A 334 9.12 -12.75 9.82
C LEU A 334 10.44 -13.49 10.00
N THR A 335 11.43 -13.13 9.20
CA THR A 335 12.79 -13.64 9.37
C THR A 335 13.73 -12.47 9.66
N SER A 336 14.84 -12.74 10.34
CA SER A 336 15.79 -11.70 10.74
C SER A 336 16.34 -10.89 9.55
N TRP A 337 16.46 -11.50 8.37
CA TRP A 337 16.92 -10.78 7.17
C TRP A 337 15.85 -9.82 6.62
N MET A 338 14.56 -10.21 6.65
CA MET A 338 13.46 -9.33 6.23
C MET A 338 13.39 -8.11 7.14
N LEU A 339 13.51 -8.33 8.45
CA LEU A 339 13.54 -7.26 9.43
C LEU A 339 14.70 -6.29 9.15
N GLN A 340 15.92 -6.80 8.97
CA GLN A 340 17.07 -5.95 8.70
C GLN A 340 16.92 -5.16 7.39
N GLU A 341 16.41 -5.79 6.32
CA GLU A 341 16.17 -5.08 5.06
C GLU A 341 15.09 -4.00 5.21
N ARG A 342 14.00 -4.26 5.94
CA ARG A 342 12.97 -3.24 6.21
C ARG A 342 13.56 -2.05 6.96
N MET A 343 14.40 -2.31 7.97
CA MET A 343 15.08 -1.27 8.74
C MET A 343 15.98 -0.42 7.85
N ASP A 344 16.86 -1.06 7.07
CA ASP A 344 17.77 -0.38 6.15
C ASP A 344 16.99 0.46 5.12
N ARG A 345 15.91 -0.08 4.54
CA ARG A 345 15.08 0.65 3.56
C ARG A 345 14.29 1.80 4.18
N CYS A 346 13.79 1.67 5.40
CA CYS A 346 13.14 2.78 6.10
C CYS A 346 14.12 3.93 6.35
N LEU A 347 15.33 3.63 6.83
CA LEU A 347 16.39 4.61 7.02
C LEU A 347 16.79 5.29 5.72
N TRP A 348 16.98 4.50 4.66
CA TRP A 348 17.30 5.00 3.32
C TRP A 348 16.21 5.91 2.76
N LEU A 349 14.93 5.52 2.85
CA LEU A 349 13.81 6.37 2.46
C LEU A 349 13.77 7.68 3.26
N GLY A 350 14.06 7.60 4.57
CA GLY A 350 14.25 8.78 5.42
C GLY A 350 15.29 9.73 4.85
N CYS A 351 16.48 9.23 4.49
CA CYS A 351 17.53 10.02 3.84
C CYS A 351 17.08 10.64 2.51
N ARG A 352 16.30 9.90 1.70
CA ARG A 352 15.80 10.39 0.40
C ARG A 352 14.79 11.53 0.56
N ILE A 353 13.84 11.41 1.50
CA ILE A 353 12.89 12.48 1.84
C ILE A 353 13.65 13.70 2.40
N ALA A 354 14.71 13.45 3.19
CA ALA A 354 15.55 14.49 3.78
C ALA A 354 16.31 15.35 2.76
N LYS A 355 16.53 14.85 1.52
CA LYS A 355 17.28 15.59 0.49
C LYS A 355 16.69 16.97 0.20
N SER A 356 15.37 17.15 0.36
CA SER A 356 14.70 18.45 0.21
C SER A 356 14.96 19.41 1.38
N GLY A 357 15.20 18.89 2.59
CA GLY A 357 15.29 19.66 3.84
C GLY A 357 13.98 20.32 4.31
N VAL A 358 12.87 20.13 3.57
CA VAL A 358 11.61 20.84 3.81
C VAL A 358 10.86 20.27 5.00
N TRP A 359 10.64 18.95 5.03
CA TRP A 359 9.82 18.29 6.06
C TRP A 359 10.66 17.56 7.10
N LEU A 360 11.72 16.92 6.62
CA LEU A 360 12.61 16.07 7.39
C LEU A 360 14.05 16.44 7.03
N GLN A 361 14.92 16.43 8.04
CA GLN A 361 16.33 16.75 7.94
C GLN A 361 17.14 15.57 8.46
N TYR A 362 18.24 15.26 7.80
CA TYR A 362 19.17 14.20 8.22
C TYR A 362 20.56 14.79 8.41
N ASP A 363 21.05 14.75 9.64
CA ASP A 363 22.42 15.15 9.96
C ASP A 363 23.34 13.94 9.83
N LYS A 364 24.13 13.94 8.74
CA LYS A 364 25.09 12.87 8.42
C LYS A 364 26.22 12.74 9.45
N THR A 365 26.56 13.82 10.17
CA THR A 365 27.68 13.81 11.11
C THR A 365 27.36 13.03 12.38
N VAL A 366 26.11 13.13 12.84
CA VAL A 366 25.61 12.43 14.03
C VAL A 366 24.67 11.28 13.70
N GLY A 367 24.32 11.08 12.43
CA GLY A 367 23.40 10.05 11.97
C GLY A 367 21.99 10.20 12.53
N ARG A 368 21.43 11.42 12.56
CA ARG A 368 20.17 11.72 13.24
C ARG A 368 19.17 12.46 12.36
N PHE A 369 17.92 12.02 12.41
CA PHE A 369 16.77 12.64 11.77
C PHE A 369 16.10 13.68 12.67
N ARG A 370 15.64 14.78 12.08
CA ARG A 370 14.85 15.82 12.75
C ARG A 370 13.74 16.30 11.85
N ALA A 371 12.57 16.61 12.43
CA ALA A 371 11.55 17.34 11.70
C ALA A 371 12.04 18.78 11.51
N ASN A 372 11.70 19.40 10.38
CA ASN A 372 11.92 20.84 10.21
C ASN A 372 11.05 21.60 11.22
N SER A 373 11.55 22.69 11.80
CA SER A 373 10.89 23.43 12.90
C SER A 373 9.45 23.86 12.58
N ARG A 374 9.12 24.09 11.30
CA ARG A 374 7.75 24.36 10.86
C ARG A 374 6.76 23.21 11.17
N PHE A 375 7.25 21.98 11.16
CA PHE A 375 6.49 20.75 11.36
C PHE A 375 6.78 20.09 12.72
N ASP A 376 7.60 20.74 13.55
CA ASP A 376 7.99 20.31 14.89
C ASP A 376 7.05 20.85 15.99
N ALA A 377 6.06 21.67 15.60
CA ALA A 377 5.09 22.25 16.53
C ALA A 377 4.09 21.21 17.03
N GLU A 378 3.86 21.21 18.36
CA GLU A 378 2.83 20.43 19.03
C GLU A 378 1.44 20.82 18.52
N LEU A 379 0.74 19.85 17.94
CA LEU A 379 -0.73 19.83 17.91
C LEU A 379 -1.21 18.93 19.05
#